data_AF-A0A530GRE0-F1
#
_entry.id   AF-A0A530GRE0-F1
#
_cell.length_a   1.000
_cell.length_b   1.000
_cell.length_c   1.000
_cell.angle_alpha   90.00
_cell.angle_beta   90.00
_cell.angle_gamma   90.00
#
_symmetry.space_group_name_H-M   'P 1'
#
loop_
_entity.id
_entity.type
_entity.pdbx_description
1 polymer ?
#
loop_
_entity_poly.entity_id
_entity_poly.type
_entity_poly.pdbx_seq_one_letter_code
_entity_poly.pdbx_strand_id
1 'polypeptide(L)'
;MKCLVINLDRSPDRLNQATSEFAKIGIAFERVAAVDTSSEPSNFPAARRLTKPEIACFLSHRKCWQMIADGAEQYTAIFEDDVVFRSDAGPFLSDDSWVPRDADIVKLETFFGQVRLARLASIGKG
;
A
#
# COMPACT_ATOMS: atom_id res chain seq x y z
N MET A 1 -4.82 7.33 10.98
CA MET A 1 -5.06 7.43 9.51
C MET A 1 -6.00 6.32 9.03
N LYS A 2 -6.67 6.49 7.88
CA LYS A 2 -7.47 5.44 7.25
C LYS A 2 -6.58 4.34 6.65
N CYS A 3 -6.95 3.07 6.80
CA CYS A 3 -6.26 1.93 6.18
C CYS A 3 -7.13 1.28 5.11
N LEU A 4 -6.58 1.06 3.92
CA LEU A 4 -7.22 0.36 2.81
C LEU A 4 -6.49 -0.96 2.54
N VAL A 5 -7.24 -2.04 2.28
CA VAL A 5 -6.67 -3.34 1.87
C VAL A 5 -7.22 -3.73 0.50
N ILE A 6 -6.32 -3.91 -0.46
CA ILE A 6 -6.62 -4.37 -1.81
C ILE A 6 -6.74 -5.90 -1.79
N ASN A 7 -7.88 -6.44 -2.20
CA ASN A 7 -8.11 -7.88 -2.26
C ASN A 7 -9.02 -8.25 -3.44
N LEU A 8 -8.71 -9.37 -4.12
CA LEU A 8 -9.54 -9.92 -5.20
C LEU A 8 -10.84 -10.54 -4.66
N ASP A 9 -11.95 -10.35 -5.38
CA ASP A 9 -13.26 -10.92 -5.02
C ASP A 9 -13.26 -12.45 -4.96
N ARG A 10 -12.46 -13.09 -5.83
CA ARG A 10 -12.28 -14.54 -5.84
C ARG A 10 -11.29 -15.09 -4.79
N SER A 11 -10.74 -14.25 -3.91
CA SER A 11 -9.73 -14.64 -2.93
C SER A 11 -10.15 -14.33 -1.47
N PRO A 12 -11.26 -14.92 -0.98
CA PRO A 12 -11.74 -14.69 0.38
C PRO A 12 -10.76 -15.19 1.45
N ASP A 13 -10.01 -16.27 1.18
CA ASP A 13 -9.03 -16.80 2.14
C ASP A 13 -7.90 -15.81 2.41
N ARG A 14 -7.42 -15.09 1.38
CA ARG A 14 -6.40 -14.05 1.54
C ARG A 14 -6.94 -12.85 2.31
N LEU A 15 -8.20 -12.48 2.10
CA LEU A 15 -8.84 -11.44 2.91
C LEU A 15 -8.94 -11.85 4.39
N ASN A 16 -9.27 -13.11 4.68
CA ASN A 16 -9.32 -13.61 6.05
C ASN A 16 -7.94 -13.57 6.72
N GLN A 17 -6.87 -13.85 5.96
CA GLN A 17 -5.49 -13.72 6.44
C GLN A 17 -5.16 -12.26 6.76
N ALA A 18 -5.38 -11.33 5.81
CA ALA A 18 -5.18 -9.90 6.06
C ALA A 18 -6.01 -9.41 7.25
N THR A 19 -7.26 -9.84 7.38
CA THR A 19 -8.12 -9.51 8.51
C THR A 19 -7.52 -9.97 9.84
N SER A 20 -6.94 -11.16 9.87
CA SER A 20 -6.25 -11.69 11.05
C SER A 20 -4.99 -10.87 11.38
N GLU A 21 -4.21 -10.45 10.37
CA GLU A 21 -3.03 -9.60 10.57
C GLU A 21 -3.38 -8.22 11.12
N PHE A 22 -4.44 -7.58 10.60
CA PHE A 22 -4.94 -6.30 11.12
C PHE A 22 -5.50 -6.43 12.55
N ALA A 23 -6.18 -7.53 12.85
CA ALA A 23 -6.69 -7.80 14.19
C ALA A 23 -5.57 -7.94 15.22
N LYS A 24 -4.41 -8.55 14.87
CA LYS A 24 -3.25 -8.68 15.76
C LYS A 24 -2.71 -7.35 16.25
N ILE A 25 -2.83 -6.30 15.44
CA ILE A 25 -2.33 -4.96 15.75
C ILE A 25 -3.45 -3.99 16.16
N GLY A 26 -4.70 -4.46 16.23
CA GLY A 26 -5.85 -3.67 16.68
C GLY A 26 -6.27 -2.55 15.73
N ILE A 27 -6.02 -2.69 14.42
CA ILE A 27 -6.34 -1.67 13.42
C ILE A 27 -7.46 -2.14 12.51
N ALA A 28 -8.47 -1.30 12.29
CA ALA A 28 -9.50 -1.55 11.31
C ALA A 28 -9.05 -1.12 9.90
N PHE A 29 -9.59 -1.76 8.88
CA PHE A 29 -9.34 -1.39 7.48
C PHE A 29 -10.64 -1.44 6.67
N GLU A 30 -10.64 -0.72 5.55
CA GLU A 30 -11.67 -0.83 4.52
C GLU A 30 -11.14 -1.67 3.36
N ARG A 31 -11.90 -2.68 2.96
CA ARG A 31 -11.54 -3.50 1.79
C ARG A 31 -11.82 -2.73 0.50
N VAL A 32 -10.83 -2.71 -0.39
CA VAL A 32 -10.97 -2.27 -1.77
C VAL A 32 -10.93 -3.49 -2.68
N ALA A 33 -12.01 -3.73 -3.42
CA ALA A 33 -12.04 -4.78 -4.45
C ALA A 33 -10.96 -4.49 -5.50
N ALA A 34 -10.02 -5.43 -5.64
CA ALA A 34 -8.92 -5.38 -6.59
C ALA A 34 -9.42 -5.58 -8.02
N VAL A 35 -8.72 -4.98 -8.97
CA VAL A 35 -8.96 -5.19 -10.39
C VAL A 35 -8.48 -6.58 -10.78
N ASP A 36 -9.37 -7.38 -11.37
CA ASP A 36 -9.03 -8.69 -11.90
C ASP A 36 -8.88 -8.63 -13.43
N THR A 37 -7.64 -8.76 -13.91
CA THR A 37 -7.33 -8.76 -15.35
C THR A 37 -7.44 -10.15 -15.98
N SER A 38 -7.81 -11.17 -15.19
CA SER A 38 -8.15 -12.49 -15.71
C SER A 38 -9.58 -12.58 -16.22
N SER A 39 -10.50 -11.77 -15.67
CA SER A 39 -11.90 -11.70 -16.08
C SER A 39 -12.18 -10.66 -17.17
N GLU A 40 -11.43 -9.56 -17.20
CA GLU A 40 -11.66 -8.47 -18.18
C GLU A 40 -10.37 -8.07 -18.92
N PRO A 41 -10.41 -7.90 -20.26
CA PRO A 41 -9.27 -7.37 -21.00
C PRO A 41 -9.03 -5.90 -20.61
N SER A 42 -7.92 -5.64 -19.93
CA SER A 42 -7.51 -4.26 -19.66
C SER A 42 -7.09 -3.59 -20.96
N ASN A 43 -7.76 -2.49 -21.35
CA ASN A 43 -7.39 -1.63 -22.48
C ASN A 43 -6.12 -0.78 -22.20
N PHE A 44 -5.19 -1.33 -21.41
CA PHE A 44 -3.97 -0.67 -21.00
C PHE A 44 -3.04 -0.58 -22.21
N PRO A 45 -2.46 0.60 -22.51
CA PRO A 45 -1.69 0.78 -23.73
C PRO A 45 -0.57 -0.26 -23.81
N ALA A 46 -0.55 -1.03 -24.90
CA ALA A 46 0.38 -2.14 -25.16
C ALA A 46 1.87 -1.74 -25.15
N ALA A 47 2.18 -0.45 -25.02
CA ALA A 47 3.52 0.12 -25.02
C ALA A 47 4.32 -0.12 -23.72
N ARG A 48 3.72 -0.69 -22.66
CA ARG A 48 4.43 -0.94 -21.39
C ARG A 48 4.66 -2.44 -21.17
N ARG A 49 5.90 -2.79 -20.77
CA ARG A 49 6.40 -4.15 -20.46
C ARG A 49 5.77 -4.79 -19.21
N LEU A 50 4.54 -4.42 -18.87
CA LEU A 50 3.87 -4.90 -17.66
C LEU A 50 3.07 -6.16 -17.97
N THR A 51 3.22 -7.16 -17.12
CA THR A 51 2.40 -8.36 -17.08
C THR A 51 0.97 -8.02 -16.65
N LYS A 52 0.01 -8.90 -16.96
CA LYS A 52 -1.40 -8.72 -16.54
C LYS A 52 -1.55 -8.53 -15.01
N PRO A 53 -0.83 -9.27 -14.14
CA PRO A 53 -0.84 -9.02 -12.70
C PRO A 53 -0.29 -7.64 -12.31
N GLU A 54 0.78 -7.17 -12.95
CA GLU A 54 1.32 -5.83 -12.67
C GLU A 54 0.36 -4.72 -13.09
N ILE A 55 -0.36 -4.91 -14.21
CA ILE A 55 -1.43 -3.98 -14.62
C ILE A 55 -2.59 -4.01 -13.60
N ALA A 56 -2.98 -5.20 -13.14
CA ALA A 56 -4.03 -5.37 -12.13
C ALA A 56 -3.69 -4.66 -10.82
N CYS A 57 -2.48 -4.88 -10.31
CA CYS A 57 -1.95 -4.21 -9.12
C CYS A 57 -1.97 -2.69 -9.30
N PHE A 58 -1.38 -2.18 -10.40
CA PHE A 58 -1.36 -0.74 -10.68
C PHE A 58 -2.77 -0.12 -10.73
N LEU A 59 -3.72 -0.76 -11.43
CA LEU A 59 -5.09 -0.24 -11.54
C LEU A 59 -5.82 -0.30 -10.19
N SER A 60 -5.54 -1.29 -9.35
CA SER A 60 -6.09 -1.39 -8.00
C SER A 60 -5.57 -0.27 -7.10
N HIS A 61 -4.27 0.01 -7.12
CA HIS A 61 -3.69 1.15 -6.41
C HIS A 61 -4.22 2.48 -6.92
N ARG A 62 -4.39 2.64 -8.24
CA ARG A 62 -5.00 3.84 -8.82
C ARG A 62 -6.41 4.09 -8.30
N LYS A 63 -7.22 3.04 -8.07
CA LYS A 63 -8.53 3.17 -7.44
C LYS A 63 -8.41 3.71 -6.00
N CYS A 64 -7.45 3.22 -5.22
CA CYS A 64 -7.16 3.76 -3.89
C CYS A 64 -6.72 5.23 -3.96
N TRP A 65 -5.85 5.61 -4.90
CA TRP A 65 -5.45 7.01 -5.06
C TRP A 65 -6.62 7.93 -5.42
N GLN A 66 -7.56 7.44 -6.24
CA GLN A 66 -8.77 8.20 -6.54
C GLN A 66 -9.62 8.39 -5.26
N MET A 67 -9.79 7.34 -4.44
CA MET A 67 -10.49 7.45 -3.15
C MET A 67 -9.80 8.45 -2.19
N ILE A 68 -8.47 8.55 -2.23
CA ILE A 68 -7.71 9.53 -1.44
C ILE A 68 -7.96 10.93 -1.97
N ALA A 69 -7.85 11.14 -3.29
CA ALA A 69 -8.05 12.44 -3.93
C ALA A 69 -9.48 12.98 -3.74
N ASP A 70 -10.48 12.09 -3.72
CA ASP A 70 -11.88 12.43 -3.47
C ASP A 70 -12.24 12.47 -1.98
N GLY A 71 -11.33 12.03 -1.10
CA GLY A 71 -11.51 11.92 0.34
C GLY A 71 -11.08 13.17 1.11
N ALA A 72 -11.39 13.18 2.40
CA ALA A 72 -11.01 14.27 3.33
C ALA A 72 -9.86 13.88 4.28
N GLU A 73 -9.41 12.62 4.24
CA GLU A 73 -8.33 12.13 5.11
C GLU A 73 -7.00 12.76 4.69
N GLN A 74 -6.25 13.28 5.67
CA GLN A 74 -4.93 13.87 5.40
C GLN A 74 -3.94 12.82 4.88
N TYR A 75 -3.97 11.62 5.48
CA TYR A 75 -3.17 10.48 5.06
C TYR A 75 -4.01 9.21 5.04
N THR A 76 -3.70 8.33 4.10
CA THR A 76 -4.30 6.99 3.98
C THR A 76 -3.20 5.98 3.71
N ALA A 77 -3.19 4.89 4.47
CA ALA A 77 -2.31 3.76 4.24
C ALA A 77 -2.98 2.74 3.31
N ILE A 78 -2.24 2.25 2.31
CA ILE A 78 -2.72 1.25 1.34
C ILE A 78 -1.89 -0.01 1.50
N PHE A 79 -2.55 -1.16 1.62
CA PHE A 79 -1.93 -2.47 1.76
C PHE A 79 -2.50 -3.47 0.74
N GLU A 80 -1.70 -4.46 0.37
CA GLU A 80 -2.17 -5.67 -0.30
C GLU A 80 -2.59 -6.73 0.75
N ASP A 81 -3.35 -7.73 0.31
CA ASP A 81 -3.92 -8.80 1.14
C ASP A 81 -2.92 -9.89 1.55
N ASP A 82 -1.64 -9.74 1.20
CA ASP A 82 -0.52 -10.54 1.74
C ASP A 82 0.31 -9.79 2.79
N VAL A 83 -0.15 -8.63 3.26
CA VAL A 83 0.54 -7.88 4.32
C VAL A 83 0.69 -8.72 5.59
N VAL A 84 1.86 -8.61 6.21
CA VAL A 84 2.16 -9.18 7.53
C VAL A 84 2.74 -8.08 8.40
N PHE A 85 2.27 -7.98 9.64
CA PHE A 85 2.73 -6.94 10.56
C PHE A 85 3.61 -7.51 11.66
N ARG A 86 4.53 -6.67 12.16
CA ARG A 86 5.04 -6.87 13.52
C ARG A 86 3.93 -6.53 14.51
N SER A 87 3.96 -7.15 15.68
CA SER A 87 2.98 -6.93 16.76
C SER A 87 2.93 -5.48 17.25
N ASP A 88 3.98 -4.70 17.01
CA ASP A 88 4.11 -3.28 17.41
C ASP A 88 3.77 -2.29 16.29
N ALA A 89 3.19 -2.72 15.16
CA ALA A 89 2.83 -1.82 14.06
C ALA A 89 1.58 -0.95 14.33
N GLY A 90 0.70 -1.37 15.24
CA GLY A 90 -0.57 -0.68 15.53
C GLY A 90 -0.43 0.83 15.78
N PRO A 91 0.46 1.28 16.71
CA PRO A 91 0.68 2.69 16.97
C PRO A 91 0.99 3.54 15.74
N PHE A 92 1.74 3.02 14.76
CA PHE A 92 2.10 3.73 13.53
C PHE A 92 0.93 3.92 12.56
N LEU A 93 -0.10 3.07 12.64
CA LEU A 93 -1.27 3.16 11.76
C LEU A 93 -2.44 3.89 12.44
N SER A 94 -2.47 3.91 13.77
CA SER A 94 -3.46 4.68 14.54
C SER A 94 -3.16 6.19 14.57
N ASP A 95 -1.89 6.58 14.44
CA ASP A 95 -1.43 7.98 14.52
C ASP A 95 -0.66 8.36 13.25
N ASP A 96 -0.93 9.54 12.69
CA ASP A 96 -0.24 10.08 11.52
C ASP A 96 0.77 11.19 11.86
N SER A 97 0.92 11.54 13.15
CA SER A 97 1.83 12.58 13.61
C SER A 97 3.31 12.33 13.28
N TRP A 98 3.67 11.07 13.05
CA TRP A 98 5.01 10.65 12.68
C TRP A 98 5.34 10.88 11.20
N VAL A 99 4.32 11.06 10.35
CA VAL A 99 4.52 11.25 8.91
C VAL A 99 5.27 12.57 8.66
N PRO A 100 6.42 12.56 7.96
CA PRO A 100 7.15 13.79 7.66
C PRO A 100 6.26 14.79 6.92
N ARG A 101 6.25 16.05 7.38
CA ARG A 101 5.34 17.09 6.85
C ARG A 101 5.59 17.43 5.39
N ASP A 102 6.76 17.09 4.86
CA ASP A 102 7.19 17.32 3.48
C ASP A 102 7.16 16.04 2.63
N ALA A 103 6.60 14.93 3.15
CA ALA A 103 6.46 13.70 2.40
C ALA A 103 5.07 13.58 1.74
N ASP A 104 5.05 13.44 0.41
CA ASP A 104 3.83 13.10 -0.33
C ASP A 104 3.49 11.61 -0.21
N ILE A 105 4.51 10.74 -0.11
CA ILE A 105 4.37 9.28 -0.06
C ILE A 105 5.39 8.72 0.92
N VAL A 106 4.93 7.85 1.82
CA VAL A 106 5.78 7.02 2.68
C VAL A 106 5.63 5.55 2.31
N LYS A 107 6.76 4.88 2.13
CA LYS A 107 6.87 3.44 1.88
C LYS A 107 6.96 2.72 3.22
N LEU A 108 6.00 1.85 3.53
CA LEU A 108 5.90 1.16 4.83
C LEU A 108 6.51 -0.25 4.82
N GLU A 109 6.71 -0.84 3.64
CA GLU A 109 7.21 -2.20 3.51
C GLU A 109 8.72 -2.31 3.71
N THR A 110 9.15 -3.50 4.15
CA THR A 110 10.54 -3.88 4.23
C THR A 110 10.72 -5.29 3.68
N PHE A 111 11.85 -5.53 3.04
CA PHE A 111 12.29 -6.87 2.61
C PHE A 111 13.51 -7.32 3.41
N PHE A 112 13.76 -6.69 4.56
CA PHE A 112 14.96 -6.85 5.40
C PHE A 112 16.29 -6.64 4.65
N GLY A 113 16.23 -6.05 3.46
CA GLY A 113 17.38 -5.62 2.69
C GLY A 113 17.97 -4.33 3.25
N GLN A 114 19.27 -4.13 3.03
CA GLN A 114 19.90 -2.84 3.30
C GLN A 114 19.30 -1.78 2.37
N VAL A 115 18.83 -0.68 2.95
CA VAL A 115 18.31 0.47 2.21
C VAL A 115 19.28 1.65 2.34
N ARG A 116 19.43 2.41 1.26
CA ARG A 116 20.23 3.64 1.27
C ARG A 116 19.35 4.79 1.75
N LEU A 117 19.61 5.27 2.97
CA LEU A 117 18.84 6.35 3.59
C LEU A 117 19.12 7.74 3.00
N ALA A 118 20.33 7.95 2.47
CA ALA A 118 20.69 9.22 1.84
C ALA A 118 21.82 9.05 0.82
N ARG A 119 21.96 10.04 -0.07
CA ARG A 119 23.22 10.24 -0.79
C ARG A 119 24.24 10.71 0.24
N LEU A 120 25.38 10.03 0.38
CA LEU A 120 26.52 10.59 1.09
C LEU A 120 26.87 11.92 0.39
N ALA A 121 26.55 13.04 1.03
CA ALA A 121 27.04 14.33 0.59
C ALA A 121 28.54 14.35 0.87
N SER A 122 29.35 14.65 -0.14
CA SER A 122 30.75 14.97 0.09
C SER A 122 30.79 16.22 0.97
N ILE A 123 31.25 16.10 2.20
CA ILE A 123 31.65 17.25 3.00
C ILE A 123 32.84 17.83 2.24
N GLY A 124 32.66 19.00 1.63
CA GLY A 124 33.74 19.67 0.90
C GLY A 124 34.96 19.78 1.81
N LYS A 125 36.13 19.38 1.30
CA LYS A 125 37.39 19.67 2.00
C LYS A 125 37.65 21.17 1.85
N GLY A 126 37.55 21.90 2.96
CA GLY A 126 38.21 23.19 3.19
C GLY A 126 37.64 24.36 2.43
#